data_AF-V5SDL8-F1
#
_entry.id   AF-V5SDL8-F1
#
_cell.length_a   1.000
_cell.length_b   1.000
_cell.length_c   1.000
_cell.angle_alpha   90.00
_cell.angle_beta   90.00
_cell.angle_gamma   90.00
#
_symmetry.space_group_name_H-M   'P 1'
#
loop_
_entity.id
_entity.type
_entity.pdbx_description
1 polymer ?
#
loop_
_entity_poly.entity_id
_entity_poly.type
_entity_poly.pdbx_seq_one_letter_code
_entity_poly.pdbx_strand_id
1 'polypeptide(L)'
;MITSFTRTAVVAAVAALGALGFAADADARGGKEYFQQTYRFDRPMDGYQGFSGAYHCSYVRTPKQVCHKGKCKRVWELLQTCQ
;
A
#
# COMPACT_ATOMS: atom_id res chain seq x y z
N MET A 1 -27.34 -34.39 54.38
CA MET A 1 -26.37 -33.30 54.20
C MET A 1 -25.67 -33.49 52.87
N ILE A 2 -25.89 -32.56 51.94
CA ILE A 2 -24.89 -31.94 51.03
C ILE A 2 -24.14 -32.92 50.11
N THR A 3 -24.69 -33.30 48.94
CA THR A 3 -24.42 -32.75 47.59
C THR A 3 -23.01 -32.23 47.35
N SER A 4 -22.31 -32.76 46.32
CA SER A 4 -21.26 -32.09 45.51
C SER A 4 -20.26 -33.13 44.97
N PHE A 5 -19.69 -33.10 43.76
CA PHE A 5 -19.85 -32.33 42.53
C PHE A 5 -19.23 -33.23 41.45
N THR A 6 -19.99 -33.71 40.48
CA THR A 6 -19.39 -34.18 39.21
C THR A 6 -20.29 -33.77 38.07
N ARG A 7 -19.66 -33.26 37.01
CA ARG A 7 -20.23 -32.83 35.72
C ARG A 7 -20.63 -31.36 35.61
N THR A 8 -19.62 -30.51 35.57
CA THR A 8 -19.56 -29.38 34.63
C THR A 8 -18.71 -29.86 33.44
N ALA A 9 -19.30 -30.55 32.46
CA ALA A 9 -19.91 -29.94 31.28
C ALA A 9 -18.96 -28.94 30.60
N VAL A 10 -18.20 -29.48 29.64
CA VAL A 10 -17.46 -28.79 28.59
C VAL A 10 -18.35 -27.75 27.92
N VAL A 11 -18.10 -26.45 28.11
CA VAL A 11 -18.49 -25.39 27.16
C VAL A 11 -17.54 -24.21 27.33
N ALA A 12 -17.22 -23.56 26.20
CA ALA A 12 -16.55 -22.26 26.05
C ALA A 12 -15.05 -22.29 25.76
N ALA A 13 -14.68 -22.88 24.62
CA ALA A 13 -13.42 -22.55 23.95
C ALA A 13 -13.57 -22.51 22.42
N VAL A 14 -14.65 -21.93 21.88
CA VAL A 14 -14.75 -21.67 20.43
C VAL A 14 -15.65 -20.46 20.16
N ALA A 15 -15.15 -19.23 20.29
CA ALA A 15 -15.83 -18.04 19.73
C ALA A 15 -14.97 -16.76 19.68
N ALA A 16 -13.64 -16.83 19.59
CA ALA A 16 -12.80 -15.61 19.62
C ALA A 16 -11.71 -15.52 18.55
N LEU A 17 -11.79 -16.31 17.47
CA LEU A 17 -10.80 -16.26 16.38
C LEU A 17 -11.41 -16.03 14.99
N GLY A 18 -12.72 -15.77 14.90
CA GLY A 18 -13.45 -15.68 13.62
C GLY A 18 -13.57 -14.29 13.00
N ALA A 19 -12.98 -13.25 13.58
CA ALA A 19 -13.13 -11.88 13.09
C ALA A 19 -11.78 -11.22 12.78
N LEU A 20 -10.90 -11.92 12.07
CA LEU A 20 -9.96 -11.22 11.19
C LEU A 20 -10.76 -10.79 9.96
N GLY A 21 -11.46 -9.68 10.11
CA GLY A 21 -12.15 -9.04 9.00
C GLY A 21 -11.13 -8.78 7.90
N PHE A 22 -11.27 -9.51 6.79
CA PHE A 22 -10.79 -9.03 5.50
C PHE A 22 -11.62 -7.78 5.22
N ALA A 23 -11.07 -6.61 5.56
CA ALA A 23 -11.58 -5.37 5.02
C ALA A 23 -11.44 -5.50 3.50
N ALA A 24 -12.55 -5.75 2.81
CA ALA A 24 -12.57 -5.54 1.38
C ALA A 24 -12.27 -4.06 1.18
N ASP A 25 -11.19 -3.75 0.46
CA ASP A 25 -10.92 -2.39 0.02
C ASP A 25 -12.20 -1.85 -0.62
N ALA A 26 -12.64 -0.67 -0.20
CA ALA A 26 -13.81 -0.04 -0.78
C ALA A 26 -13.52 0.28 -2.25
N ASP A 27 -13.99 -0.58 -3.15
CA ASP A 27 -13.94 -0.38 -4.60
C ASP A 27 -14.85 0.79 -4.95
N ALA A 28 -14.30 2.01 -4.87
CA ALA A 28 -15.00 3.25 -5.18
C ALA A 28 -15.22 3.34 -6.71
N ARG A 29 -16.20 2.60 -7.22
CA ARG A 29 -16.65 2.69 -8.61
C ARG A 29 -17.34 4.03 -8.84
N GLY A 30 -16.58 5.04 -9.27
CA GLY A 30 -17.15 6.33 -9.69
C GLY A 30 -16.22 7.56 -9.70
N GLY A 31 -14.96 7.44 -9.28
CA GLY A 31 -13.95 8.50 -9.39
C GLY A 31 -12.96 8.24 -10.52
N LYS A 32 -12.35 9.29 -11.09
CA LYS A 32 -11.15 9.10 -11.91
C LYS A 32 -10.09 8.42 -11.05
N GLU A 33 -9.66 7.25 -11.48
CA GLU A 33 -8.69 6.46 -10.75
C GLU A 33 -7.36 7.23 -10.62
N TYR A 34 -6.89 7.41 -9.39
CA TYR A 34 -5.62 8.08 -9.14
C TYR A 34 -4.48 7.11 -9.44
N PHE A 35 -3.66 7.42 -10.43
CA PHE A 35 -2.50 6.60 -10.78
C PHE A 35 -1.21 7.27 -10.33
N GLN A 36 -0.41 6.53 -9.58
CA GLN A 36 0.91 6.98 -9.17
C GLN A 36 1.96 5.91 -9.46
N GLN A 37 3.03 6.29 -10.16
CA GLN A 37 4.10 5.36 -10.52
C GLN A 37 5.47 6.03 -10.35
N THR A 38 6.39 5.32 -9.70
CA THR A 38 7.76 5.80 -9.48
C THR A 38 8.71 5.08 -10.41
N TYR A 39 9.43 5.85 -11.22
CA TYR A 39 10.48 5.35 -12.10
C TYR A 39 11.85 5.72 -11.55
N ARG A 40 12.85 4.87 -11.81
CA ARG A 40 14.24 5.09 -11.42
C ARG A 40 15.15 5.13 -12.64
N PHE A 41 15.99 6.14 -12.69
CA PHE A 41 16.94 6.38 -13.76
C PHE A 41 18.32 6.74 -13.21
N ASP A 42 19.39 6.36 -13.90
CA ASP A 42 20.75 6.79 -13.55
C ASP A 42 21.06 8.23 -14.02
N ARG A 43 20.14 8.88 -14.75
CA ARG A 43 20.25 10.26 -15.24
C ARG A 43 18.99 11.07 -14.90
N PRO A 44 19.09 12.41 -14.79
CA PRO A 44 17.91 13.24 -14.59
C PRO A 44 17.03 13.18 -15.83
N MET A 45 15.83 12.64 -15.68
CA MET A 45 14.81 12.60 -16.74
C MET A 45 13.81 13.72 -16.51
N ASP A 46 13.30 14.29 -17.59
CA ASP A 46 12.16 15.21 -17.56
C ASP A 46 10.90 14.41 -17.93
N GLY A 47 9.86 14.54 -17.10
CA GLY A 47 8.58 13.91 -17.37
C GLY A 47 7.65 14.85 -18.14
N TYR A 48 6.58 14.28 -18.71
CA TYR A 48 5.61 15.01 -19.51
C TYR A 48 4.51 15.64 -18.65
N GLN A 49 4.34 16.96 -18.68
CA GLN A 49 3.19 17.60 -18.03
C GLN A 49 2.07 17.81 -19.05
N GLY A 50 0.91 17.21 -18.81
CA GLY A 50 -0.25 17.38 -19.67
C GLY A 50 -1.24 16.24 -19.60
N PHE A 51 -2.10 16.16 -20.61
CA PHE A 51 -3.16 15.16 -20.66
C PHE A 51 -2.69 13.87 -21.34
N SER A 52 -2.93 12.75 -20.68
CA SER A 52 -2.85 11.41 -21.25
C SER A 52 -4.25 10.81 -21.25
N GLY A 53 -4.92 10.90 -22.40
CA GLY A 53 -6.34 10.55 -22.52
C GLY A 53 -7.21 11.43 -21.63
N ALA A 54 -7.98 10.80 -20.72
CA ALA A 54 -8.84 11.51 -19.78
C ALA A 54 -8.09 12.02 -18.53
N TYR A 55 -6.82 11.68 -18.32
CA TYR A 55 -6.10 12.00 -17.09
C TYR A 55 -5.09 13.13 -17.31
N HIS A 56 -4.98 14.04 -16.36
CA HIS A 56 -3.89 15.01 -16.31
C HIS A 56 -2.73 14.41 -15.52
N CYS A 57 -1.61 14.18 -16.19
CA CYS A 57 -0.41 13.64 -15.59
C CYS A 57 0.62 14.74 -15.31
N SER A 58 1.21 14.71 -14.12
CA SER A 58 2.37 15.51 -13.74
C SER A 58 3.51 14.60 -13.32
N TYR A 59 4.74 15.09 -13.46
CA TYR A 59 5.93 14.35 -13.07
C TYR A 59 6.81 15.21 -12.17
N VAL A 60 7.27 14.61 -11.07
CA VAL A 60 8.19 15.23 -10.11
C VAL A 60 9.51 14.49 -10.13
N ARG A 61 10.59 15.23 -10.41
CA ARG A 61 11.97 14.71 -10.37
C ARG A 61 12.55 14.87 -8.96
N THR A 62 13.07 13.79 -8.39
CA THR A 62 13.72 13.80 -7.09
C THR A 62 15.09 13.14 -7.16
N PRO A 63 16.18 13.85 -6.81
CA PRO A 63 17.49 13.21 -6.66
C PRO A 63 17.49 12.30 -5.42
N LYS A 64 18.04 11.09 -5.56
CA LYS A 64 18.22 10.13 -4.48
C LYS A 64 19.67 9.66 -4.44
N GLN A 65 20.17 9.42 -3.24
CA GLN A 65 21.48 8.82 -3.05
C GLN A 65 21.29 7.39 -2.58
N VAL A 66 21.80 6.44 -3.35
CA VAL A 66 21.75 5.01 -3.01
C VAL A 66 23.16 4.56 -2.73
N CYS A 67 23.39 4.06 -1.52
CA CYS A 67 24.69 3.56 -1.08
C CYS A 67 24.66 2.03 -0.98
N HIS A 68 25.66 1.38 -1.57
CA HIS A 68 25.85 -0.05 -1.48
C HIS A 68 27.34 -0.36 -1.24
N LYS A 69 27.64 -1.10 -0.16
CA LYS A 69 29.00 -1.51 0.22
C LYS A 69 30.02 -0.36 0.22
N GLY A 70 29.67 0.76 0.88
CA GLY A 70 30.54 1.93 1.00
C GLY A 70 30.67 2.78 -0.27
N LYS A 71 30.03 2.41 -1.38
CA LYS A 71 29.97 3.21 -2.60
C LYS A 71 28.57 3.83 -2.73
N CYS A 72 28.51 5.15 -2.78
CA CYS A 72 27.27 5.88 -3.00
C CYS A 72 27.19 6.33 -4.46
N LYS A 73 26.05 6.06 -5.11
CA LYS A 73 25.71 6.63 -6.40
C LYS A 73 24.49 7.52 -6.29
N ARG A 74 24.49 8.60 -7.05
CA ARG A 74 23.31 9.44 -7.23
C ARG A 74 22.45 8.84 -8.32
N VAL A 75 21.19 8.58 -7.98
CA VAL A 75 20.15 8.13 -8.90
C VAL A 75 19.03 9.16 -8.90
N TRP A 76 18.17 9.09 -9.91
CA TRP A 76 17.07 10.01 -10.08
C TRP A 76 15.78 9.21 -10.06
N GLU A 77 14.84 9.64 -9.22
CA GLU A 77 13.48 9.14 -9.22
C GLU A 77 12.59 10.13 -9.97
N LEU A 78 11.67 9.59 -10.76
CA LEU A 78 10.64 10.34 -11.44
C LEU A 78 9.28 9.81 -10.99
N LEU A 79 8.55 10.61 -10.23
CA LEU A 79 7.22 10.27 -9.77
C LEU A 79 6.19 10.77 -10.77
N GLN A 80 5.46 9.86 -11.40
CA GLN A 80 4.30 10.14 -12.24
C GLN A 80 3.05 10.13 -11.37
N THR A 81 2.23 11.17 -11.49
CA THR A 81 0.91 11.25 -10.85
C THR A 81 -0.12 11.64 -11.90
N CYS A 82 -1.20 10.87 -12.05
CA CYS A 82 -2.28 11.13 -13.00
C CYS A 82 -3.64 11.13 -12.31
N GLN A 83 -4.47 12.14 -12.61
CA GLN A 83 -5.80 12.35 -12.04
C GLN A 83 -6.77 13.02 -13.02
#